data_AF-A0A022XT95-F1
#
_entry.id   AF-A0A022XT95-F1
#
_cell.length_a   1.000
_cell.length_b   1.000
_cell.length_c   1.000
_cell.angle_alpha   90.00
_cell.angle_beta   90.00
_cell.angle_gamma   90.00
#
_symmetry.space_group_name_H-M   'P 1'
#
loop_
_entity.id
_entity.type
_entity.pdbx_description
1 polymer ?
#
loop_
_entity_poly.entity_id
_entity_poly.type
_entity_poly.pdbx_seq_one_letter_code
_entity_poly.pdbx_strand_id
1 'polypeptide(L)'
;MASDAETFIQYPIRLDPLSKALSDPTSNSAELNALLEAINQTHRTLLSLDPPNIPPPPRPVNPKRSAQIGKLRDTANAAYRKSLFAEAVKMYTFAIEMALGRPAWEPVGLVREELSALYANRAQAYMQQQLWAEAWVDAQLSVECNEQGNGKAWWRGGKCLVEMGRWEEAQKWITKALDIEGGGDFAKELNALMVDIHTGLEKKL
;
A
#
# COMPACT_ATOMS: atom_id res chain seq x y z
N MET A 1 4.12 -8.50 -48.86
CA MET A 1 3.53 -7.63 -47.83
C MET A 1 4.31 -7.93 -46.56
N ALA A 2 5.13 -6.99 -46.09
CA ALA A 2 5.86 -7.16 -44.83
C ALA A 2 4.84 -7.40 -43.72
N SER A 3 5.08 -8.40 -42.87
CA SER A 3 4.22 -8.64 -41.71
C SER A 3 4.40 -7.49 -40.71
N ASP A 4 3.38 -7.11 -39.94
CA ASP A 4 3.47 -6.03 -38.93
C ASP A 4 4.67 -6.19 -37.97
N ALA A 5 5.21 -7.42 -37.82
CA ALA A 5 6.40 -7.73 -37.06
C ALA A 5 7.72 -7.16 -37.61
N GLU A 6 7.74 -6.65 -38.85
CA GLU A 6 8.94 -6.08 -39.49
C GLU A 6 8.97 -4.55 -39.49
N THR A 7 7.92 -3.89 -38.97
CA THR A 7 7.81 -2.42 -38.97
C THR A 7 7.81 -1.86 -37.55
N PHE A 8 8.57 -0.79 -37.30
CA PHE A 8 8.56 -0.06 -36.03
C PHE A 8 8.74 1.45 -36.27
N ILE A 9 8.31 2.27 -35.31
CA ILE A 9 8.55 3.72 -35.32
C ILE A 9 9.88 3.97 -34.64
N GLN A 10 10.84 4.55 -35.37
CA GLN A 10 12.15 4.89 -34.82
C GLN A 10 12.06 6.18 -34.01
N TYR A 11 12.51 6.12 -32.76
CA TYR A 11 12.67 7.28 -31.88
C TYR A 11 14.15 7.70 -31.78
N PRO A 12 14.47 9.00 -31.73
CA PRO A 12 15.85 9.51 -31.66
C PRO A 12 16.45 9.43 -30.24
N ILE A 13 16.40 8.25 -29.63
CA ILE A 13 16.88 7.98 -28.27
C ILE A 13 18.42 8.04 -28.22
N ARG A 14 18.96 8.67 -27.17
CA ARG A 14 20.39 8.77 -26.88
C ARG A 14 20.73 8.09 -25.55
N LEU A 15 21.86 7.38 -25.53
CA LEU A 15 22.44 6.79 -24.34
C LEU A 15 23.55 7.68 -23.80
N ASP A 16 23.49 8.06 -22.53
CA ASP A 16 24.62 8.69 -21.84
C ASP A 16 25.67 7.61 -21.49
N PRO A 17 26.92 7.73 -21.98
CA PRO A 17 27.96 6.74 -21.74
C PRO A 17 28.37 6.61 -20.26
N LEU A 18 28.18 7.64 -19.42
CA LEU A 18 28.56 7.62 -18.02
C LEU A 18 27.43 7.06 -17.14
N SER A 19 26.24 7.66 -17.21
CA SER A 19 25.11 7.23 -16.38
C SER A 19 24.41 5.98 -16.90
N LYS A 20 24.66 5.61 -18.17
CA LYS A 20 23.93 4.57 -18.92
C LYS A 20 22.43 4.84 -19.00
N ALA A 21 22.01 6.10 -18.80
CA ALA A 21 20.61 6.50 -18.91
C ALA A 21 20.23 6.79 -20.36
N LEU A 22 19.02 6.40 -20.73
CA LEU A 22 18.39 6.73 -22.00
C LEU A 22 17.63 8.06 -21.87
N SER A 23 17.72 8.89 -22.91
CA SER A 23 17.01 10.16 -23.02
C SER A 23 16.65 10.45 -24.48
N ASP A 24 15.60 11.23 -24.71
CA ASP A 24 15.29 11.79 -26.03
C ASP A 24 15.34 13.32 -25.92
N PRO A 25 16.37 13.99 -26.49
CA PRO A 25 16.52 15.43 -26.37
C PRO A 25 15.50 16.22 -27.20
N THR A 26 14.76 15.56 -28.09
CA THR A 26 13.79 16.17 -29.00
C THR A 26 12.34 15.90 -28.59
N SER A 27 12.12 15.01 -27.63
CA SER A 27 10.79 14.62 -27.18
C SER A 27 10.12 15.69 -26.33
N ASN A 28 8.93 16.10 -26.75
CA ASN A 28 7.97 16.84 -25.93
C ASN A 28 6.84 15.96 -25.40
N SER A 29 6.87 14.63 -25.64
CA SER A 29 5.85 13.69 -25.15
C SER A 29 6.13 13.32 -23.70
N ALA A 30 5.15 13.58 -22.83
CA ALA A 30 5.21 13.19 -21.42
C ALA A 30 5.25 11.67 -21.27
N GLU A 31 4.54 10.95 -22.15
CA GLU A 31 4.46 9.48 -22.14
C GLU A 31 5.82 8.85 -22.46
N LEU A 32 6.50 9.31 -23.51
CA LEU A 32 7.83 8.81 -23.87
C LEU A 32 8.84 9.09 -22.75
N ASN A 33 8.80 10.28 -22.17
CA ASN A 33 9.70 10.65 -21.08
C ASN A 33 9.47 9.78 -19.83
N ALA A 34 8.21 9.48 -19.50
CA ALA A 34 7.88 8.56 -18.41
C ALA A 34 8.36 7.13 -18.67
N LEU A 35 8.25 6.63 -19.91
CA LEU A 35 8.77 5.31 -20.29
C LEU A 35 10.29 5.23 -20.22
N LEU A 36 11.01 6.27 -20.69
CA LEU A 36 12.47 6.34 -20.61
C LEU A 36 12.94 6.33 -19.15
N GLU A 37 12.26 7.08 -18.27
CA GLU A 37 12.56 7.07 -16.84
C GLU A 37 12.30 5.69 -16.20
N ALA A 38 11.19 5.04 -16.54
CA ALA A 38 10.88 3.68 -16.07
C ALA A 38 11.95 2.65 -16.53
N ILE A 39 12.44 2.76 -17.77
CA ILE A 39 13.53 1.91 -18.27
C ILE A 39 14.82 2.19 -17.50
N ASN A 40 15.16 3.45 -17.26
CA ASN A 40 16.35 3.83 -16.51
C ASN A 40 16.32 3.31 -15.06
N GLN A 41 15.16 3.41 -14.39
CA GLN A 41 14.95 2.86 -13.05
C GLN A 41 15.07 1.33 -13.04
N THR A 42 14.50 0.66 -14.05
CA THR A 42 14.59 -0.79 -14.22
C THR A 42 16.05 -1.21 -14.42
N HIS A 43 16.79 -0.54 -15.29
CA HIS A 43 18.22 -0.80 -15.52
C HIS A 43 19.05 -0.68 -14.24
N ARG A 44 18.88 0.40 -13.46
CA ARG A 44 19.56 0.57 -12.17
C ARG A 44 19.22 -0.57 -11.19
N THR A 45 17.96 -1.02 -11.18
CA THR A 45 17.50 -2.11 -10.32
C THR A 45 18.12 -3.44 -10.73
N LEU A 46 18.22 -3.73 -12.03
CA LEU A 46 18.88 -4.93 -12.55
C LEU A 46 20.38 -4.94 -12.26
N LEU A 47 21.05 -3.79 -12.33
CA LEU A 47 22.47 -3.68 -11.95
C LEU A 47 22.73 -3.91 -10.47
N SER A 48 21.71 -3.75 -9.61
CA SER A 48 21.81 -4.04 -8.17
C SER A 48 21.69 -5.53 -7.84
N LEU A 49 21.30 -6.36 -8.80
CA LEU A 49 21.30 -7.82 -8.66
C LEU A 49 22.73 -8.37 -8.74
N ASP A 50 22.92 -9.55 -8.15
CA ASP A 50 24.14 -10.31 -8.36
C ASP A 50 24.21 -10.81 -9.83
N PRO A 51 25.42 -10.97 -10.41
CA PRO A 51 25.58 -11.58 -11.73
C PRO A 51 24.81 -12.92 -11.82
N PRO A 52 23.99 -13.16 -12.87
CA PRO A 52 24.02 -12.53 -14.20
C PRO A 52 23.14 -11.27 -14.37
N ASN A 53 22.69 -10.61 -13.30
CA ASN A 53 21.80 -9.43 -13.36
C ASN A 53 20.44 -9.69 -14.02
N ILE A 54 20.02 -10.96 -14.03
CA ILE A 54 18.72 -11.40 -14.54
C ILE A 54 17.83 -11.64 -13.33
N PRO A 55 16.57 -11.17 -13.33
CA PRO A 55 15.63 -11.45 -12.26
C PRO A 55 15.50 -12.96 -12.03
N PRO A 56 15.63 -13.45 -10.78
CA PRO A 56 15.34 -14.83 -10.46
C PRO A 56 13.84 -15.12 -10.67
N PRO A 57 13.44 -16.40 -10.75
CA PRO A 57 12.02 -16.75 -10.75
C PRO A 57 11.33 -16.16 -9.50
N PRO A 58 10.05 -15.74 -9.58
CA PRO A 58 9.34 -15.11 -8.45
C PRO A 58 9.27 -15.96 -7.18
N ARG A 59 9.48 -17.27 -7.28
CA ARG A 59 9.57 -18.20 -6.15
C ARG A 59 10.81 -19.08 -6.30
N PRO A 60 11.53 -19.39 -5.21
CA PRO A 60 11.31 -18.93 -3.83
C PRO A 60 11.76 -17.47 -3.61
N VAL A 61 11.06 -16.75 -2.71
CA VAL A 61 11.39 -15.35 -2.36
C VAL A 61 12.50 -15.32 -1.31
N ASN A 62 13.41 -14.34 -1.41
CA ASN A 62 14.43 -14.12 -0.38
C ASN A 62 13.78 -13.60 0.92
N PRO A 63 13.88 -14.33 2.05
CA PRO A 63 13.19 -13.98 3.29
C PRO A 63 13.79 -12.76 4.01
N LYS A 64 15.00 -12.31 3.63
CA LYS A 64 15.73 -11.24 4.34
C LYS A 64 14.93 -9.95 4.46
N ARG A 65 14.25 -9.54 3.38
CA ARG A 65 13.45 -8.31 3.38
C ARG A 65 12.20 -8.45 4.23
N SER A 66 11.47 -9.57 4.14
CA SER A 66 10.32 -9.84 5.03
C SER A 66 10.74 -9.80 6.50
N ALA A 67 11.90 -10.35 6.85
CA ALA A 67 12.42 -10.30 8.21
C ALA A 67 12.73 -8.87 8.67
N GLN A 68 13.29 -8.02 7.80
CA GLN A 68 13.54 -6.61 8.11
C GLN A 68 12.24 -5.81 8.29
N ILE A 69 11.25 -6.01 7.42
CA ILE A 69 9.92 -5.41 7.52
C ILE A 69 9.26 -5.85 8.83
N GLY A 70 9.32 -7.14 9.17
CA GLY A 70 8.83 -7.68 10.43
C GLY A 70 9.48 -7.02 11.64
N LYS A 71 10.81 -6.85 11.64
CA LYS A 71 11.55 -6.17 12.72
C LYS A 71 11.13 -4.71 12.87
N LEU A 72 10.93 -3.98 11.78
CA LEU A 72 10.44 -2.59 11.81
C LEU A 72 9.02 -2.53 12.39
N ARG A 73 8.14 -3.43 11.94
CA ARG A 73 6.78 -3.56 12.48
C ARG A 73 6.79 -3.84 13.97
N ASP A 74 7.63 -4.75 14.45
CA ASP A 74 7.69 -5.12 15.86
C ASP A 74 8.27 -3.98 16.72
N THR A 75 9.22 -3.21 16.16
CA THR A 75 9.73 -1.97 16.77
C THR A 75 8.63 -0.91 16.88
N ALA A 76 7.84 -0.71 15.82
CA ALA A 76 6.69 0.19 15.82
C ALA A 76 5.63 -0.23 16.84
N ASN A 77 5.31 -1.53 16.92
CA ASN A 77 4.42 -2.09 17.93
C ASN A 77 4.92 -1.85 19.35
N ALA A 78 6.23 -1.98 19.60
CA ALA A 78 6.81 -1.71 20.91
C ALA A 78 6.71 -0.22 21.29
N ALA A 79 6.91 0.70 20.34
CA ALA A 79 6.69 2.13 20.55
C ALA A 79 5.21 2.44 20.83
N TYR A 80 4.29 1.81 20.07
CA TYR A 80 2.84 1.95 20.27
C TYR A 80 2.42 1.52 21.68
N ARG A 81 2.90 0.36 22.17
CA ARG A 81 2.59 -0.11 23.54
C ARG A 81 3.10 0.82 24.64
N LYS A 82 4.13 1.62 24.36
CA LYS A 82 4.65 2.67 25.26
C LYS A 82 3.91 4.00 25.10
N SER A 83 2.81 4.03 24.35
CA SER A 83 2.05 5.24 24.01
C SER A 83 2.85 6.30 23.24
N LEU A 84 3.97 5.91 22.61
CA LEU A 84 4.76 6.78 21.75
C LEU A 84 4.22 6.72 20.32
N PHE A 85 3.00 7.25 20.11
CA PHE A 85 2.26 7.07 18.86
C PHE A 85 2.92 7.72 17.65
N ALA A 86 3.48 8.93 17.80
CA ALA A 86 4.19 9.62 16.72
C ALA A 86 5.43 8.83 16.24
N GLU A 87 6.18 8.24 17.18
CA GLU A 87 7.33 7.39 16.85
C GLU A 87 6.89 6.06 16.21
N ALA A 88 5.79 5.47 16.68
CA ALA A 88 5.21 4.29 16.05
C ALA A 88 4.82 4.57 14.59
N VAL A 89 4.20 5.71 14.30
CA VAL A 89 3.85 6.13 12.92
C VAL A 89 5.09 6.24 12.03
N LYS A 90 6.19 6.84 12.53
CA LYS A 90 7.45 6.92 11.78
C LYS A 90 7.98 5.53 11.43
N MET A 91 8.01 4.62 12.41
CA MET A 91 8.51 3.25 12.21
C MET A 91 7.62 2.45 11.25
N TYR A 92 6.29 2.58 11.34
CA TYR A 92 5.39 1.97 10.35
C TYR A 92 5.61 2.53 8.94
N THR A 93 5.85 3.83 8.82
CA THR A 93 6.11 4.47 7.52
C THR A 93 7.38 3.91 6.88
N PHE A 94 8.47 3.76 7.63
CA PHE A 94 9.68 3.10 7.13
C PHE A 94 9.45 1.64 6.72
N ALA A 95 8.61 0.91 7.46
CA ALA A 95 8.25 -0.47 7.10
C ALA A 95 7.45 -0.52 5.78
N ILE A 96 6.52 0.41 5.58
CA ILE A 96 5.71 0.53 4.36
C ILE A 96 6.59 0.88 3.16
N GLU A 97 7.48 1.86 3.30
CA GLU A 97 8.44 2.23 2.24
C GLU A 97 9.33 1.05 1.86
N MET A 98 9.80 0.27 2.84
CA MET A 98 10.59 -0.94 2.60
C MET A 98 9.80 -2.05 1.89
N ALA A 99 8.51 -2.20 2.20
CA ALA A 99 7.62 -3.14 1.53
C ALA A 99 7.32 -2.71 0.08
N LEU A 100 7.05 -1.42 -0.16
CA LEU A 100 6.81 -0.85 -1.49
C LEU A 100 8.06 -0.88 -2.37
N GLY A 101 9.25 -0.75 -1.79
CA GLY A 101 10.53 -0.86 -2.50
C GLY A 101 10.94 -2.29 -2.85
N ARG A 102 10.05 -3.28 -2.76
CA ARG A 102 10.30 -4.65 -3.21
C ARG A 102 10.49 -4.69 -4.73
N PRO A 103 11.42 -5.52 -5.25
CA PRO A 103 11.57 -5.66 -6.68
C PRO A 103 10.30 -6.16 -7.37
N ALA A 104 10.02 -5.63 -8.56
CA ALA A 104 8.77 -5.89 -9.29
C ALA A 104 8.58 -7.36 -9.74
N TRP A 105 9.64 -8.17 -9.75
CA TRP A 105 9.56 -9.60 -10.08
C TRP A 105 9.16 -10.48 -8.88
N GLU A 106 9.07 -9.92 -7.67
CA GLU A 106 8.59 -10.66 -6.50
C GLU A 106 7.05 -10.79 -6.49
N PRO A 107 6.48 -11.79 -5.80
CA PRO A 107 5.04 -12.00 -5.79
C PRO A 107 4.27 -10.83 -5.17
N VAL A 108 3.36 -10.23 -5.94
CA VAL A 108 2.52 -9.11 -5.48
C VAL A 108 1.68 -9.45 -4.25
N GLY A 109 1.25 -10.71 -4.11
CA GLY A 109 0.49 -11.17 -2.94
C GLY A 109 1.25 -10.99 -1.63
N LEU A 110 2.56 -11.26 -1.62
CA LEU A 110 3.41 -11.05 -0.45
C LEU A 110 3.45 -9.58 -0.05
N VAL A 111 3.62 -8.69 -1.04
CA VAL A 111 3.63 -7.24 -0.81
C VAL A 111 2.30 -6.78 -0.23
N ARG A 112 1.18 -7.24 -0.80
CA ARG A 112 -0.18 -6.91 -0.36
C ARG A 112 -0.45 -7.37 1.08
N GLU A 113 -0.04 -8.58 1.44
CA GLU A 113 -0.18 -9.11 2.81
C GLU A 113 0.62 -8.27 3.82
N GLU A 114 1.89 -7.96 3.51
CA GLU A 114 2.75 -7.13 4.35
C GLU A 114 2.16 -5.71 4.52
N LEU A 115 1.74 -5.08 3.42
CA LEU A 115 1.17 -3.73 3.42
C LEU A 115 -0.16 -3.66 4.15
N SER A 116 -1.06 -4.64 3.95
CA SER A 116 -2.37 -4.66 4.60
C SER A 116 -2.23 -4.54 6.11
N ALA A 117 -1.36 -5.35 6.72
CA ALA A 117 -1.12 -5.32 8.16
C ALA A 117 -0.44 -4.01 8.63
N LEU A 118 0.52 -3.49 7.86
CA LEU A 118 1.24 -2.26 8.21
C LEU A 118 0.34 -1.02 8.19
N TYR A 119 -0.46 -0.86 7.12
CA TYR A 119 -1.44 0.22 7.02
C TYR A 119 -2.48 0.14 8.14
N ALA A 120 -2.99 -1.05 8.45
CA ALA A 120 -3.96 -1.23 9.53
C ALA A 120 -3.40 -0.79 10.90
N ASN A 121 -2.13 -1.10 11.16
CA ASN A 121 -1.47 -0.74 12.41
C ASN A 121 -1.10 0.75 12.48
N ARG A 122 -0.69 1.36 11.34
CA ARG A 122 -0.43 2.79 11.27
C ARG A 122 -1.71 3.61 11.40
N ALA A 123 -2.82 3.16 10.80
CA ALA A 123 -4.15 3.73 11.02
C ALA A 123 -4.50 3.77 12.51
N GLN A 124 -4.27 2.67 13.24
CA GLN A 124 -4.51 2.63 14.68
C GLN A 124 -3.67 3.66 15.43
N ALA A 125 -2.40 3.84 15.07
CA ALA A 125 -1.52 4.84 15.68
C ALA A 125 -1.96 6.29 15.37
N TYR A 126 -2.52 6.55 14.18
CA TYR A 126 -3.13 7.83 13.86
C TYR A 126 -4.42 8.08 14.66
N MET A 127 -5.27 7.06 14.84
CA MET A 127 -6.47 7.16 15.68
C MET A 127 -6.14 7.57 17.12
N GLN A 128 -5.06 7.04 17.71
CA GLN A 128 -4.62 7.42 19.06
C GLN A 128 -4.16 8.89 19.15
N GLN A 129 -3.80 9.49 18.02
CA GLN A 129 -3.44 10.91 17.91
C GLN A 129 -4.62 11.77 17.45
N GLN A 130 -5.82 11.18 17.29
CA GLN A 130 -7.02 11.83 16.75
C GLN A 130 -6.83 12.41 15.33
N LEU A 131 -5.87 11.84 14.57
CA LEU A 131 -5.62 12.14 13.17
C LEU A 131 -6.55 11.28 12.30
N TRP A 132 -7.85 11.61 12.34
CA TRP A 132 -8.91 10.78 11.78
C TRP A 132 -8.87 10.67 10.25
N ALA A 133 -8.45 11.72 9.55
CA ALA A 133 -8.39 11.72 8.10
C ALA A 133 -7.27 10.81 7.58
N GLU A 134 -6.09 10.87 8.19
CA GLU A 134 -4.95 10.04 7.89
C GLU A 134 -5.22 8.57 8.27
N ALA A 135 -5.83 8.35 9.44
CA ALA A 135 -6.24 7.02 9.86
C ALA A 135 -7.26 6.38 8.91
N TRP A 136 -8.21 7.17 8.41
CA TRP A 136 -9.20 6.73 7.43
C TRP A 136 -8.53 6.29 6.13
N VAL A 137 -7.64 7.10 5.57
CA VAL A 137 -6.92 6.76 4.33
C VAL A 137 -6.09 5.48 4.51
N ASP A 138 -5.37 5.33 5.62
CA ASP A 138 -4.60 4.12 5.89
C ASP A 138 -5.51 2.89 6.07
N ALA A 139 -6.68 3.03 6.70
CA ALA A 139 -7.65 1.93 6.82
C ALA A 139 -8.17 1.51 5.43
N GLN A 140 -8.45 2.47 4.54
CA GLN A 140 -8.83 2.18 3.15
C GLN A 140 -7.72 1.44 2.40
N LEU A 141 -6.48 1.92 2.48
CA LEU A 141 -5.33 1.29 1.84
C LEU A 141 -5.09 -0.14 2.36
N SER A 142 -5.31 -0.38 3.65
CA SER A 142 -5.21 -1.71 4.24
C SER A 142 -6.22 -2.70 3.65
N VAL A 143 -7.47 -2.27 3.51
CA VAL A 143 -8.56 -3.05 2.92
C VAL A 143 -8.32 -3.30 1.43
N GLU A 144 -7.85 -2.29 0.68
CA GLU A 144 -7.51 -2.45 -0.75
C GLU A 144 -6.37 -3.45 -0.97
N CYS A 145 -5.43 -3.54 -0.02
CA CYS A 145 -4.37 -4.53 -0.06
C CYS A 145 -4.91 -5.95 0.20
N ASN A 146 -5.75 -6.12 1.22
CA ASN A 146 -6.42 -7.37 1.53
C ASN A 146 -7.77 -7.11 2.20
N GLU A 147 -8.83 -7.52 1.50
CA GLU A 147 -10.21 -7.24 1.87
C GLU A 147 -10.78 -8.27 2.86
N GLN A 148 -10.31 -9.52 2.78
CA GLN A 148 -10.82 -10.66 3.56
C GLN A 148 -9.94 -10.96 4.77
N GLY A 149 -10.58 -11.36 5.88
CA GLY A 149 -9.91 -11.59 7.17
C GLY A 149 -9.34 -10.31 7.78
N ASN A 150 -9.85 -9.14 7.36
CA ASN A 150 -9.31 -7.83 7.74
C ASN A 150 -10.34 -6.95 8.47
N GLY A 151 -11.21 -7.57 9.29
CA GLY A 151 -12.23 -6.86 10.07
C GLY A 151 -11.68 -5.71 10.95
N LYS A 152 -10.41 -5.77 11.38
CA LYS A 152 -9.75 -4.67 12.10
C LYS A 152 -9.63 -3.40 11.25
N ALA A 153 -9.20 -3.50 10.00
CA ALA A 153 -9.07 -2.32 9.13
C ALA A 153 -10.45 -1.75 8.79
N TRP A 154 -11.42 -2.62 8.47
CA TRP A 154 -12.81 -2.24 8.26
C TRP A 154 -13.37 -1.44 9.45
N TRP A 155 -13.24 -1.98 10.67
CA TRP A 155 -13.72 -1.33 11.88
C TRP A 155 -13.04 0.02 12.13
N ARG A 156 -11.70 0.08 11.99
CA ARG A 156 -10.93 1.32 12.15
C ARG A 156 -11.39 2.39 11.16
N GLY A 157 -11.60 2.02 9.89
CA GLY A 157 -12.09 2.93 8.87
C GLY A 157 -13.47 3.51 9.19
N GLY A 158 -14.43 2.65 9.56
CA GLY A 158 -15.77 3.12 9.95
C GLY A 158 -15.74 3.99 11.20
N LYS A 159 -14.90 3.66 12.19
CA LYS A 159 -14.74 4.48 13.39
C LYS A 159 -14.18 5.86 13.03
N CYS A 160 -13.20 5.96 12.14
CA CYS A 160 -12.69 7.25 11.68
C CYS A 160 -13.76 8.08 10.97
N LEU A 161 -14.59 7.46 10.11
CA LEU A 161 -15.71 8.15 9.45
C LEU A 161 -16.74 8.68 10.45
N VAL A 162 -17.06 7.89 11.48
CA VAL A 162 -17.94 8.28 12.59
C VAL A 162 -17.38 9.49 13.34
N GLU A 163 -16.10 9.46 13.73
CA GLU A 163 -15.45 10.58 14.44
C GLU A 163 -15.35 11.86 13.59
N MET A 164 -15.29 11.72 12.26
CA MET A 164 -15.37 12.86 11.33
C MET A 164 -16.82 13.31 11.03
N GLY A 165 -17.84 12.66 11.60
CA GLY A 165 -19.25 12.98 11.36
C GLY A 165 -19.76 12.61 9.95
N ARG A 166 -19.01 11.78 9.20
CA ARG A 166 -19.36 11.30 7.85
C ARG A 166 -20.21 10.03 7.93
N TRP A 167 -21.37 10.15 8.58
CA TRP A 167 -22.23 9.02 8.96
C TRP A 167 -22.74 8.20 7.77
N GLU A 168 -23.14 8.86 6.68
CA GLU A 168 -23.67 8.19 5.49
C GLU A 168 -22.60 7.34 4.79
N GLU A 169 -21.35 7.81 4.80
CA GLU A 169 -20.20 7.05 4.29
C GLU A 169 -19.83 5.91 5.25
N ALA A 170 -19.90 6.15 6.56
CA ALA A 170 -19.64 5.13 7.57
C ALA A 170 -20.62 3.96 7.43
N GLN A 171 -21.90 4.25 7.20
CA GLN A 171 -22.92 3.23 6.98
C GLN A 171 -22.57 2.36 5.76
N LYS A 172 -22.30 2.98 4.59
CA LYS A 172 -21.94 2.24 3.38
C LYS A 172 -20.69 1.38 3.57
N TRP A 173 -19.69 1.93 4.27
CA TRP A 173 -18.43 1.25 4.55
C TRP A 173 -18.63 0.02 5.45
N ILE A 174 -19.37 0.15 6.55
CA ILE A 174 -19.60 -0.94 7.49
C ILE A 174 -20.60 -1.98 6.94
N THR A 175 -21.55 -1.59 6.11
CA THR A 175 -22.41 -2.56 5.39
C THR A 175 -21.55 -3.47 4.52
N LYS A 176 -20.68 -2.88 3.69
CA LYS A 176 -19.75 -3.66 2.86
C LYS A 176 -18.84 -4.56 3.72
N ALA A 177 -18.34 -4.04 4.84
CA ALA A 177 -17.55 -4.83 5.78
C ALA A 177 -18.31 -6.06 6.31
N LEU A 178 -19.59 -5.90 6.67
CA LEU A 178 -20.43 -7.00 7.17
C LEU A 178 -20.77 -8.03 6.08
N ASP A 179 -20.90 -7.62 4.82
CA ASP A 179 -21.10 -8.55 3.70
C ASP A 179 -19.90 -9.50 3.51
N ILE A 180 -18.69 -9.01 3.83
CA ILE A 180 -17.43 -9.76 3.66
C ILE A 180 -17.02 -10.50 4.95
N GLU A 181 -17.09 -9.82 6.09
CA GLU A 181 -16.60 -10.28 7.40
C GLU A 181 -17.74 -10.76 8.33
N GLY A 182 -18.98 -10.87 7.86
CA GLY A 182 -20.16 -11.15 8.69
C GLY A 182 -20.13 -12.48 9.45
N GLY A 183 -19.31 -13.43 9.02
CA GLY A 183 -19.03 -14.68 9.74
C GLY A 183 -17.70 -14.72 10.50
N GLY A 184 -16.93 -13.62 10.48
CA GLY A 184 -15.59 -13.54 11.07
C GLY A 184 -15.58 -13.04 12.52
N ASP A 185 -14.40 -13.08 13.13
CA ASP A 185 -14.18 -12.73 14.55
C ASP A 185 -14.56 -11.28 14.88
N PHE A 186 -14.56 -10.38 13.89
CA PHE A 186 -14.85 -8.95 14.05
C PHE A 186 -16.32 -8.57 13.78
N ALA A 187 -17.17 -9.54 13.44
CA ALA A 187 -18.57 -9.27 13.09
C ALA A 187 -19.34 -8.56 14.22
N LYS A 188 -19.03 -8.87 15.49
CA LYS A 188 -19.69 -8.25 16.64
C LYS A 188 -19.37 -6.76 16.76
N GLU A 189 -18.10 -6.40 16.61
CA GLU A 189 -17.62 -5.01 16.68
C GLU A 189 -18.13 -4.18 15.50
N LEU A 190 -18.22 -4.78 14.30
CA LEU A 190 -18.80 -4.14 13.13
C LEU A 190 -20.30 -3.89 13.31
N ASN A 191 -21.05 -4.87 13.83
CA ASN A 191 -22.48 -4.69 14.15
C ASN A 191 -22.71 -3.64 15.24
N ALA A 192 -21.89 -3.63 16.29
CA ALA A 192 -21.97 -2.60 17.33
C ALA A 192 -21.74 -1.20 16.75
N LEU A 193 -20.73 -1.03 15.89
CA LEU A 193 -20.47 0.23 15.22
C LEU A 193 -21.60 0.64 14.26
N MET A 194 -22.26 -0.32 13.60
CA MET A 194 -23.43 -0.05 12.76
C MET A 194 -24.60 0.52 13.56
N VAL A 195 -24.84 0.02 14.78
CA VAL A 195 -25.87 0.56 15.69
C VAL A 195 -25.55 2.01 16.08
N ASP A 196 -24.29 2.30 16.40
CA ASP A 196 -23.83 3.67 16.69
C ASP A 196 -24.04 4.60 15.49
N ILE A 197 -23.75 4.13 14.27
CA ILE A 197 -23.93 4.88 13.02
C ILE A 197 -25.41 5.22 12.81
N HIS A 198 -26.32 4.25 12.97
CA HIS A 198 -27.76 4.50 12.83
C HIS A 198 -28.27 5.50 13.86
N THR A 199 -27.84 5.36 15.12
CA THR A 199 -28.18 6.32 16.18
C THR A 199 -27.65 7.72 15.87
N GLY A 200 -26.46 7.84 15.26
CA GLY A 200 -25.89 9.11 14.82
C GLY A 200 -26.66 9.75 13.66
N LEU A 201 -27.13 8.94 12.71
CA LEU A 201 -27.96 9.40 11.58
C LEU A 201 -29.32 9.93 12.05
N GLU A 202 -29.98 9.23 12.99
CA GLU A 202 -31.27 9.65 13.54
C GLU A 202 -31.20 11.00 14.27
N LYS A 203 -30.09 11.30 14.94
CA LYS A 203 -29.89 12.58 15.66
C LYS A 203 -29.56 13.77 14.75
N LYS A 204 -29.18 13.52 13.49
CA LYS A 204 -28.81 14.55 12.51
C LYS A 204 -30.04 15.05 11.73
N LEU A 205 -31.14 14.30 11.76
CA LEU A 205 -32.46 14.65 11.23
C LEU A 205 -33.25 15.47 12.25
#